data_AF-A0A9W8H2T3-F1
#
_entry.id   AF-A0A9W8H2T3-F1
#
_cell.length_a   1.000
_cell.length_b   1.000
_cell.length_c   1.000
_cell.angle_alpha   90.00
_cell.angle_beta   90.00
_cell.angle_gamma   90.00
#
_symmetry.space_group_name_H-M   'P 1'
#
loop_
_entity.id
_entity.type
_entity.pdbx_description
1 polymer ?
#
loop_
_entity_poly.entity_id
_entity_poly.type
_entity_poly.pdbx_seq_one_letter_code
_entity_poly.pdbx_strand_id
1 'polypeptide(L)'
;MADFEVEHHLNSVTTLFSDERGKGVVYPNMQFLTLADRCGLIPPELPCTKHVAPFPNLISLKLDILYPFGDDVLFRGNSATLQLMEVTPDPVFLTTLNSYKVFDEGKYKKLRHLCLTEMVNEYIDTTAPAPLMTKFLSNLAGSVQTMDLEISVEAKDLVAMVAADRQAFRDLQILKARSTHLSLFDILCLLKGLPSLVRLDCSVADMGPELDHVAPEDLPDYVVSNYSDIGKHFQTWRADFSRGSNYSRVTVYAMLLGVVCPKFTKVESPHTSVTSYCEDISKALRSSAFHKYALRLGKLLELAK
;
A
#
# COMPACT_ATOMS: atom_id res chain seq x y z
N MET A 1 26.10 -17.54 -4.08
CA MET A 1 25.72 -16.27 -3.42
C MET A 1 25.50 -16.62 -1.96
N ALA A 2 26.27 -16.03 -1.06
CA ALA A 2 26.05 -16.24 0.36
C ALA A 2 25.00 -15.22 0.80
N ASP A 3 23.76 -15.67 0.97
CA ASP A 3 22.77 -14.93 1.72
C ASP A 3 23.24 -14.92 3.16
N PHE A 4 23.85 -13.80 3.56
CA PHE A 4 24.14 -13.53 4.96
C PHE A 4 22.82 -13.14 5.63
N GLU A 5 21.98 -14.14 5.93
CA GLU A 5 21.00 -14.00 7.02
C GLU A 5 21.80 -13.98 8.32
N VAL A 6 22.29 -12.80 8.66
CA VAL A 6 22.88 -12.56 9.97
C VAL A 6 21.73 -12.33 10.92
N GLU A 7 21.17 -13.42 11.43
CA GLU A 7 20.27 -13.40 12.59
C GLU A 7 21.14 -13.15 13.84
N HIS A 8 21.64 -11.93 14.00
CA HIS A 8 22.27 -11.55 15.26
C HIS A 8 21.19 -11.32 16.30
N HIS A 9 21.16 -12.15 17.34
CA HIS A 9 20.57 -11.80 18.62
C HIS A 9 21.38 -10.66 19.25
N LEU A 10 21.19 -9.44 18.73
CA LEU A 10 21.86 -8.25 19.22
C LEU A 10 21.26 -7.88 20.58
N ASN A 11 22.01 -8.11 21.66
CA ASN A 11 21.69 -7.55 22.97
C ASN A 11 21.76 -6.00 22.96
N SER A 12 22.36 -5.40 21.93
CA SER A 12 22.37 -3.96 21.68
C SER A 12 22.56 -3.66 20.19
N VAL A 13 21.73 -2.78 19.64
CA VAL A 13 21.82 -2.30 18.25
C VAL A 13 23.11 -1.51 17.99
N THR A 14 23.71 -0.96 19.06
CA THR A 14 24.86 -0.05 18.98
C THR A 14 26.10 -0.68 18.32
N THR A 15 26.34 -1.98 18.54
CA THR A 15 27.50 -2.70 17.98
C THR A 15 27.40 -2.89 16.47
N LEU A 16 26.20 -2.77 15.89
CA LEU A 16 26.02 -2.81 14.44
C LEU A 16 26.67 -1.60 13.77
N PHE A 17 26.72 -0.45 14.44
CA PHE A 17 27.11 0.83 13.84
C PHE A 17 28.47 1.33 14.27
N SER A 18 28.97 0.90 15.43
CA SER A 18 30.28 1.31 15.96
C SER A 18 31.03 0.10 16.53
N ASP A 19 32.34 0.06 16.32
CA ASP A 19 33.21 -0.91 16.98
C ASP A 19 33.42 -0.57 18.47
N GLU A 20 34.14 -1.41 19.20
CA GLU A 20 34.47 -1.21 20.62
C GLU A 20 35.23 0.09 20.90
N ARG A 21 35.79 0.74 19.87
CA ARG A 21 36.52 1.99 19.95
C ARG A 21 35.67 3.20 19.53
N GLY A 22 34.38 2.99 19.24
CA GLY A 22 33.46 4.01 18.77
C GLY A 22 33.68 4.42 17.31
N LYS A 23 34.47 3.66 16.53
CA LYS A 23 34.66 3.91 15.10
C LYS A 23 33.49 3.30 14.34
N GLY A 24 32.90 4.07 13.42
CA GLY A 24 31.77 3.59 12.66
C GLY A 24 32.12 2.40 11.75
N VAL A 25 31.23 1.41 11.73
CA VAL A 25 31.35 0.18 10.95
C VAL A 25 30.64 0.35 9.60
N VAL A 26 31.24 -0.18 8.53
CA VAL A 26 30.67 -0.16 7.17
C VAL A 26 30.61 -1.59 6.64
N TYR A 27 29.45 -1.95 6.10
CA TYR A 27 29.16 -3.23 5.46
C TYR A 27 28.97 -3.00 3.96
N PRO A 28 30.07 -2.86 3.20
CA PRO A 28 30.00 -2.41 1.80
C PRO A 28 29.29 -3.42 0.89
N ASN A 29 29.21 -4.69 1.27
CA ASN A 29 28.59 -5.76 0.47
C ASN A 29 27.19 -6.15 0.97
N MET A 30 26.69 -5.54 2.04
CA MET A 30 25.37 -5.86 2.57
C MET A 30 24.28 -5.26 1.67
N GLN A 31 23.43 -6.13 1.13
CA GLN A 31 22.33 -5.76 0.24
C GLN A 31 20.96 -5.91 0.91
N PHE A 32 20.86 -6.76 1.93
CA PHE A 32 19.62 -7.07 2.62
C PHE A 32 19.86 -6.89 4.11
N LEU A 33 19.01 -6.10 4.76
CA LEU A 33 19.05 -5.88 6.19
C LEU A 33 17.64 -6.05 6.75
N THR A 34 17.50 -7.00 7.68
CA THR A 34 16.31 -7.16 8.50
C THR A 34 16.69 -6.87 9.94
N LEU A 35 16.02 -5.91 10.57
CA LEU A 35 16.10 -5.68 12.00
C LEU A 35 14.79 -6.13 12.62
N ALA A 36 14.86 -7.21 13.39
CA ALA A 36 13.73 -7.76 14.13
C ALA A 36 14.08 -7.84 15.60
N ASP A 37 13.11 -7.55 16.45
CA ASP A 37 13.27 -7.71 17.88
C ASP A 37 11.96 -8.16 18.52
N ARG A 38 12.11 -9.01 19.53
CA ARG A 38 11.02 -9.56 20.31
C ARG A 38 10.96 -8.95 21.73
N CYS A 39 11.94 -8.12 22.12
CA CYS A 39 12.18 -7.78 23.52
C CYS A 39 12.38 -6.28 23.83
N GLY A 40 12.10 -5.36 22.92
CA GLY A 40 12.18 -3.92 23.13
C GLY A 40 13.60 -3.37 23.08
N LEU A 41 14.23 -3.33 21.90
CA LEU A 41 15.53 -2.74 21.66
C LEU A 41 15.60 -1.35 22.29
N ILE A 42 16.53 -1.21 23.23
CA ILE A 42 16.88 0.09 23.80
C ILE A 42 17.58 0.87 22.68
N PRO A 43 17.08 2.07 22.33
CA PRO A 43 17.76 2.98 21.42
C PRO A 43 19.25 3.12 21.79
N PRO A 44 20.18 3.17 20.84
CA PRO A 44 21.57 3.43 21.18
C PRO A 44 21.67 4.76 21.94
N GLU A 45 22.36 4.75 23.08
CA GLU A 45 22.50 5.93 23.97
C GLU A 45 23.19 7.12 23.28
N LEU A 46 23.92 6.87 22.19
CA LEU A 46 24.65 7.88 21.44
C LEU A 46 24.26 7.87 19.95
N PRO A 47 24.10 9.06 19.33
CA PRO A 47 23.90 9.16 17.89
C PRO A 47 25.06 8.48 17.16
N CYS A 48 24.75 7.67 16.16
CA CYS A 48 25.77 7.02 15.36
C CYS A 48 26.57 8.08 14.60
N THR A 49 27.90 7.93 14.56
CA THR A 49 28.83 8.90 13.95
C THR A 49 28.29 9.47 12.63
N LYS A 50 28.09 10.81 12.58
CA LYS A 50 27.32 11.51 11.53
C LYS A 50 27.79 11.28 10.08
N HIS A 51 29.00 10.75 9.88
CA HIS A 51 29.64 10.66 8.57
C HIS A 51 29.72 9.24 8.01
N VAL A 52 29.31 8.23 8.78
CA VAL A 52 29.42 6.85 8.33
C VAL A 52 28.11 6.43 7.65
N ALA A 53 28.23 5.87 6.45
CA ALA A 53 27.17 5.20 5.72
C ALA A 53 27.37 3.69 5.92
N PRO A 54 26.67 3.04 6.87
CA PRO A 54 26.96 1.66 7.22
C PRO A 54 26.57 0.69 6.11
N PHE A 55 25.53 1.03 5.33
CA PHE A 55 24.94 0.14 4.33
C PHE A 55 24.84 0.82 2.95
N PRO A 56 25.95 1.23 2.31
CA PRO A 56 25.89 2.03 1.09
C PRO A 56 25.24 1.30 -0.10
N ASN A 57 25.30 -0.04 -0.11
CA ASN A 57 24.75 -0.88 -1.18
C ASN A 57 23.45 -1.60 -0.78
N LEU A 58 22.73 -1.08 0.21
CA LEU A 58 21.48 -1.68 0.68
C LEU A 58 20.39 -1.62 -0.40
N ILE A 59 19.83 -2.77 -0.74
CA ILE A 59 18.75 -2.95 -1.71
C ILE A 59 17.41 -3.14 -1.00
N SER A 60 17.40 -3.86 0.12
CA SER A 60 16.21 -4.20 0.88
C SER A 60 16.41 -3.87 2.35
N LEU A 61 15.49 -3.10 2.92
CA LEU A 61 15.41 -2.80 4.35
C LEU A 61 14.08 -3.30 4.90
N LYS A 62 14.14 -4.15 5.92
CA LYS A 62 12.97 -4.60 6.68
C LYS A 62 13.15 -4.29 8.15
N LEU A 63 12.22 -3.54 8.73
CA LEU A 63 12.19 -3.19 10.15
C LEU A 63 10.95 -3.80 10.79
N ASP A 64 11.12 -4.96 11.43
CA ASP A 64 10.12 -5.59 12.31
C ASP A 64 10.19 -5.00 13.73
N ILE A 65 10.69 -3.76 13.83
CA ILE A 65 10.89 -2.99 15.06
C ILE A 65 10.51 -1.53 14.80
N LEU A 66 10.14 -0.81 15.86
CA LEU A 66 10.03 0.65 15.79
C LEU A 66 11.42 1.20 15.55
N TYR A 67 11.51 2.30 14.80
CA TYR A 67 12.79 2.85 14.42
C TYR A 67 13.59 3.26 15.66
N PRO A 68 14.67 2.55 16.01
CA PRO A 68 15.26 2.72 17.34
C PRO A 68 16.27 3.87 17.38
N PHE A 69 16.46 4.62 16.29
CA PHE A 69 17.51 5.64 16.18
C PHE A 69 16.93 7.06 16.26
N GLY A 70 17.68 7.96 16.91
CA GLY A 70 17.39 9.39 16.91
C GLY A 70 17.96 10.16 15.71
N ASP A 71 18.42 9.46 14.67
CA ASP A 71 19.02 10.04 13.47
C ASP A 71 18.64 9.30 12.19
N ASP A 72 19.37 9.50 11.09
CA ASP A 72 19.14 8.86 9.79
C ASP A 72 20.10 7.70 9.47
N VAL A 73 20.80 7.13 10.47
CA VAL A 73 21.94 6.23 10.24
C VAL A 73 21.65 5.06 9.28
N LEU A 74 20.46 4.46 9.38
CA LEU A 74 20.03 3.36 8.50
C LEU A 74 19.90 3.75 7.02
N PHE A 75 19.73 5.03 6.74
CA PHE A 75 19.41 5.56 5.42
C PHE A 75 20.59 6.30 4.77
N ARG A 76 21.71 6.45 5.49
CA ARG A 76 22.91 7.12 4.98
C ARG A 76 23.54 6.31 3.85
N GLY A 77 23.63 6.95 2.67
CA GLY A 77 24.36 6.42 1.52
C GLY A 77 23.60 5.41 0.65
N ASN A 78 22.38 5.00 1.00
CA ASN A 78 21.63 3.97 0.25
C ASN A 78 20.49 4.51 -0.63
N SER A 79 20.35 5.83 -0.77
CA SER A 79 19.28 6.42 -1.59
C SER A 79 19.31 6.03 -3.07
N ALA A 80 20.50 5.70 -3.58
CA ALA A 80 20.71 5.27 -4.96
C ALA A 80 20.57 3.74 -5.17
N THR A 81 20.38 2.96 -4.11
CA THR A 81 20.42 1.49 -4.14
C THR A 81 19.15 0.84 -3.58
N LEU A 82 18.50 1.45 -2.60
CA LEU A 82 17.31 0.93 -1.94
C LEU A 82 16.14 0.78 -2.93
N GLN A 83 15.57 -0.43 -2.98
CA GLN A 83 14.48 -0.84 -3.86
C GLN A 83 13.25 -1.33 -3.10
N LEU A 84 13.44 -1.91 -1.92
CA LEU A 84 12.38 -2.38 -1.03
C LEU A 84 12.56 -1.78 0.37
N MET A 85 11.48 -1.25 0.91
CA MET A 85 11.41 -0.76 2.29
C MET A 85 10.14 -1.30 2.95
N GLU A 86 10.32 -2.04 4.05
CA GLU A 86 9.28 -2.52 4.93
C GLU A 86 9.52 -1.95 6.33
N VAL A 87 8.60 -1.12 6.82
CA VAL A 87 8.78 -0.38 8.08
C VAL A 87 7.45 -0.23 8.82
N THR A 88 7.54 -0.13 10.15
CA THR A 88 6.42 0.34 10.98
C THR A 88 6.57 1.86 11.20
N PRO A 89 5.78 2.71 10.53
CA PRO A 89 5.89 4.14 10.73
C PRO A 89 5.24 4.56 12.05
N ASP A 90 5.99 5.29 12.88
CA ASP A 90 5.49 5.93 14.10
C ASP A 90 5.77 7.46 14.06
N PRO A 91 5.17 8.27 14.96
CA PRO A 91 5.42 9.71 14.99
C PRO A 91 6.89 10.11 15.16
N VAL A 92 7.67 9.36 15.94
CA VAL A 92 9.10 9.61 16.18
C VAL A 92 9.91 9.28 14.92
N PHE A 93 9.67 8.14 14.28
CA PHE A 93 10.24 7.75 12.99
C PHE A 93 10.01 8.84 11.95
N LEU A 94 8.75 9.25 11.75
CA LEU A 94 8.39 10.22 10.73
C LEU A 94 9.02 11.59 11.02
N THR A 95 8.96 12.06 12.27
CA THR A 95 9.52 13.36 12.67
C THR A 95 11.04 13.37 12.54
N THR A 96 11.71 12.32 13.02
CA THR A 96 13.16 12.16 12.94
C THR A 96 13.60 12.18 11.49
N LEU A 97 13.09 11.28 10.66
CA LEU A 97 13.55 11.15 9.27
C LEU A 97 13.16 12.34 8.39
N ASN A 98 12.06 13.02 8.70
CA ASN A 98 11.72 14.30 8.07
C ASN A 98 12.71 15.41 8.46
N SER A 99 13.18 15.48 9.72
CA SER A 99 14.18 16.47 10.15
C SER A 99 15.53 16.30 9.43
N TYR A 100 15.89 15.05 9.10
CA TYR A 100 17.07 14.70 8.32
C TYR A 100 16.83 14.68 6.80
N LYS A 101 15.63 15.04 6.33
CA LYS A 101 15.29 15.08 4.89
C LYS A 101 15.60 13.75 4.20
N VAL A 102 15.36 12.64 4.91
CA VAL A 102 15.65 11.30 4.40
C VAL A 102 14.79 11.03 3.19
N PHE A 103 13.49 11.26 3.32
CA PHE A 103 12.52 11.07 2.27
C PHE A 103 12.13 12.40 1.62
N ASP A 104 13.10 13.23 1.25
CA ASP A 104 12.81 14.36 0.35
C ASP A 104 12.45 13.82 -1.05
N GLU A 105 11.56 14.53 -1.74
CA GLU A 105 11.07 14.15 -3.06
C GLU A 105 12.23 13.82 -4.03
N GLY A 106 12.13 12.68 -4.71
CA GLY A 106 13.11 12.25 -5.72
C GLY A 106 14.45 11.76 -5.17
N LYS A 107 14.65 11.67 -3.84
CA LYS A 107 15.87 11.12 -3.24
C LYS A 107 16.02 9.62 -3.47
N TYR A 108 14.95 8.84 -3.30
CA TYR A 108 14.93 7.38 -3.45
C TYR A 108 14.42 6.93 -4.82
N LYS A 109 15.18 7.21 -5.89
CA LYS A 109 14.74 6.97 -7.29
C LYS A 109 14.54 5.50 -7.66
N LYS A 110 15.17 4.58 -6.90
CA LYS A 110 15.08 3.13 -7.13
C LYS A 110 14.07 2.42 -6.23
N LEU A 111 13.49 3.08 -5.24
CA LEU A 111 12.50 2.45 -4.36
C LEU A 111 11.28 2.06 -5.21
N ARG A 112 10.98 0.77 -5.31
CA ARG A 112 9.85 0.22 -6.08
C ARG A 112 8.77 -0.37 -5.19
N HIS A 113 9.15 -0.87 -4.02
CA HIS A 113 8.27 -1.55 -3.08
C HIS A 113 8.32 -0.84 -1.73
N LEU A 114 7.15 -0.39 -1.27
CA LEU A 114 6.95 0.17 0.06
C LEU A 114 5.92 -0.69 0.79
N CYS A 115 6.28 -1.21 1.95
CA CYS A 115 5.37 -1.89 2.86
C CYS A 115 5.34 -1.13 4.19
N LEU A 116 4.16 -0.72 4.62
CA LEU A 116 3.92 -0.09 5.91
C LEU A 116 3.14 -1.06 6.79
N THR A 117 3.74 -1.50 7.88
CA THR A 117 3.17 -2.45 8.83
C THR A 117 2.69 -1.74 10.09
N GLU A 118 1.66 -2.28 10.74
CA GLU A 118 1.23 -1.83 12.06
C GLU A 118 1.78 -2.77 13.14
N MET A 119 2.33 -2.21 14.20
CA MET A 119 2.60 -3.00 15.40
C MET A 119 1.35 -3.06 16.25
N VAL A 120 0.78 -4.26 16.36
CA VAL A 120 -0.31 -4.52 17.29
C VAL A 120 0.28 -4.64 18.70
N ASN A 121 0.50 -3.51 19.36
CA ASN A 121 0.85 -3.45 20.78
C ASN A 121 -0.16 -2.57 21.51
N GLU A 122 -0.99 -3.18 22.36
CA GLU A 122 -2.07 -2.51 23.11
C GLU A 122 -1.59 -1.33 23.98
N TYR A 123 -0.28 -1.22 24.23
CA TYR A 123 0.31 -0.22 25.12
C TYR A 123 0.99 0.96 24.41
N ILE A 124 1.15 0.93 23.08
CA ILE A 124 1.85 1.98 22.34
C ILE A 124 0.93 2.50 21.24
N ASP A 125 0.51 3.75 21.35
CA ASP A 125 -0.14 4.45 20.24
C ASP A 125 0.91 4.74 19.15
N THR A 126 0.93 3.89 18.13
CA THR A 126 1.79 4.06 16.95
C THR A 126 1.13 4.89 15.86
N THR A 127 -0.06 5.45 16.11
CA THR A 127 -0.83 6.13 15.07
C THR A 127 -0.15 7.45 14.69
N ALA A 128 0.49 7.45 13.52
CA ALA A 128 1.05 8.67 12.95
C ALA A 128 -0.06 9.67 12.59
N PRO A 129 0.11 10.97 12.88
CA PRO A 129 -0.80 12.00 12.40
C PRO A 129 -0.95 11.96 10.87
N ALA A 130 -2.18 11.96 10.37
CA ALA A 130 -2.48 11.88 8.94
C ALA A 130 -1.67 12.86 8.05
N PRO A 131 -1.43 14.13 8.45
CA PRO A 131 -0.62 15.04 7.63
C PRO A 131 0.85 14.61 7.48
N LEU A 132 1.45 14.02 8.53
CA LEU A 132 2.82 13.53 8.48
C LEU A 132 2.91 12.29 7.60
N MET A 133 1.95 11.37 7.74
CA MET A 133 1.87 10.17 6.90
C MET A 133 1.68 10.53 5.42
N THR A 134 0.77 11.49 5.14
CA THR A 134 0.49 12.00 3.79
C THR A 134 1.76 12.54 3.15
N LYS A 135 2.48 13.42 3.86
CA LYS A 135 3.74 13.98 3.36
C LYS A 135 4.80 12.91 3.09
N PHE A 136 4.94 11.95 4.01
CA PHE A 136 5.88 10.84 3.87
C PHE A 136 5.57 9.98 2.63
N LEU A 137 4.31 9.60 2.45
CA LEU A 137 3.86 8.81 1.31
C LEU A 137 4.00 9.57 0.00
N SER A 138 3.58 10.83 -0.08
CA SER A 138 3.74 11.67 -1.28
C SER A 138 5.20 11.79 -1.71
N ASN A 139 6.12 12.01 -0.78
CA ASN A 139 7.53 12.17 -1.12
C ASN A 139 8.17 10.89 -1.70
N LEU A 140 7.67 9.71 -1.31
CA LEU A 140 8.16 8.41 -1.77
C LEU A 140 7.43 7.91 -3.01
N ALA A 141 6.16 8.29 -3.18
CA ALA A 141 5.28 7.72 -4.19
C ALA A 141 5.84 7.84 -5.62
N GLY A 142 6.60 8.90 -5.92
CA GLY A 142 7.13 9.17 -7.26
C GLY A 142 8.09 8.12 -7.83
N SER A 143 8.55 7.15 -7.03
CA SER A 143 9.35 6.01 -7.50
C SER A 143 8.68 4.65 -7.24
N VAL A 144 7.70 4.61 -6.33
CA VAL A 144 7.06 3.38 -5.83
C VAL A 144 6.05 2.84 -6.85
N GLN A 145 6.18 1.55 -7.15
CA GLN A 145 5.27 0.82 -8.04
C GLN A 145 4.30 -0.08 -7.27
N THR A 146 4.73 -0.57 -6.10
CA THR A 146 3.90 -1.39 -5.20
C THR A 146 3.90 -0.78 -3.82
N MET A 147 2.70 -0.49 -3.31
CA MET A 147 2.47 0.00 -1.96
C MET A 147 1.58 -1.00 -1.22
N ASP A 148 2.10 -1.52 -0.11
CA ASP A 148 1.39 -2.39 0.83
C ASP A 148 1.14 -1.59 2.12
N LEU A 149 -0.13 -1.33 2.42
CA LEU A 149 -0.60 -0.64 3.60
C LEU A 149 -1.24 -1.69 4.50
N GLU A 150 -0.40 -2.32 5.33
CA GLU A 150 -0.82 -3.20 6.43
C GLU A 150 -1.06 -2.39 7.71
N ILE A 151 -1.29 -1.09 7.56
CA ILE A 151 -1.68 -0.14 8.60
C ILE A 151 -3.15 0.23 8.47
N SER A 152 -3.80 0.49 9.61
CA SER A 152 -5.16 1.00 9.66
C SER A 152 -5.22 2.45 9.16
N VAL A 153 -5.58 2.64 7.88
CA VAL A 153 -5.80 3.97 7.28
C VAL A 153 -7.28 4.13 6.99
N GLU A 154 -7.87 5.25 7.43
CA GLU A 154 -9.24 5.58 7.07
C GLU A 154 -9.38 5.80 5.56
N ALA A 155 -10.46 5.29 4.95
CA ALA A 155 -10.71 5.39 3.52
C ALA A 155 -10.64 6.83 3.00
N LYS A 156 -11.25 7.77 3.75
CA LYS A 156 -11.29 9.20 3.40
C LYS A 156 -9.89 9.81 3.34
N ASP A 157 -8.98 9.39 4.22
CA ASP A 157 -7.62 9.93 4.30
C ASP A 157 -6.76 9.38 3.15
N LEU A 158 -6.91 8.09 2.84
CA LEU A 158 -6.27 7.47 1.66
C LEU A 158 -6.72 8.15 0.35
N VAL A 159 -8.03 8.36 0.19
CA VAL A 159 -8.59 9.06 -0.97
C VAL A 159 -8.11 10.51 -1.03
N ALA A 160 -8.14 11.24 0.10
CA ALA A 160 -7.71 12.63 0.17
C ALA A 160 -6.22 12.79 -0.16
N MET A 161 -5.36 11.90 0.35
CA MET A 161 -3.93 11.88 0.05
C MET A 161 -3.68 11.72 -1.46
N VAL A 162 -4.32 10.72 -2.08
CA VAL A 162 -4.18 10.48 -3.53
C VAL A 162 -4.73 11.66 -4.33
N ALA A 163 -5.84 12.25 -3.89
CA ALA A 163 -6.44 13.40 -4.56
C ALA A 163 -5.57 14.67 -4.47
N ALA A 164 -4.89 14.87 -3.33
CA ALA A 164 -4.03 16.02 -3.08
C ALA A 164 -2.76 16.02 -3.93
N ASP A 165 -2.20 14.84 -4.25
CA ASP A 165 -0.94 14.73 -4.99
C ASP A 165 -0.95 13.59 -6.01
N ARG A 166 -1.85 13.67 -6.99
CA ARG A 166 -1.97 12.66 -8.06
C ARG A 166 -0.67 12.42 -8.83
N GLN A 167 0.17 13.45 -8.95
CA GLN A 167 1.39 13.36 -9.72
C GLN A 167 2.45 12.51 -9.00
N ALA A 168 2.50 12.57 -7.67
CA ALA A 168 3.37 11.71 -6.89
C ALA A 168 3.03 10.22 -7.08
N PHE A 169 1.75 9.85 -7.17
CA PHE A 169 1.34 8.45 -7.31
C PHE A 169 1.22 7.94 -8.76
N ARG A 170 1.71 8.69 -9.75
CA ARG A 170 1.52 8.36 -11.17
C ARG A 170 2.11 6.99 -11.58
N ASP A 171 3.13 6.53 -10.88
CA ASP A 171 3.88 5.31 -11.19
C ASP A 171 3.39 4.10 -10.37
N LEU A 172 2.42 4.32 -9.46
CA LEU A 172 1.85 3.28 -8.62
C LEU A 172 0.99 2.32 -9.45
N GLN A 173 1.36 1.03 -9.43
CA GLN A 173 0.68 -0.04 -10.18
C GLN A 173 -0.09 -0.98 -9.27
N ILE A 174 0.39 -1.21 -8.05
CA ILE A 174 -0.22 -2.11 -7.08
C ILE A 174 -0.43 -1.35 -5.78
N LEU A 175 -1.68 -1.23 -5.36
CA LEU A 175 -2.06 -0.71 -4.04
C LEU A 175 -2.74 -1.83 -3.27
N LYS A 176 -2.20 -2.15 -2.10
CA LYS A 176 -2.84 -3.06 -1.15
C LYS A 176 -3.15 -2.28 0.12
N ALA A 177 -4.41 -2.22 0.48
CA ALA A 177 -4.94 -1.55 1.65
C ALA A 177 -5.99 -2.46 2.30
N ARG A 178 -5.56 -3.68 2.67
CA ARG A 178 -6.48 -4.74 3.12
C ARG A 178 -7.18 -4.39 4.44
N SER A 179 -6.50 -3.64 5.30
CA SER A 179 -7.06 -3.11 6.55
C SER A 179 -7.98 -1.89 6.34
N THR A 180 -8.08 -1.37 5.11
CA THR A 180 -8.93 -0.22 4.78
C THR A 180 -10.23 -0.69 4.13
N HIS A 181 -11.36 -0.32 4.75
CA HIS A 181 -12.70 -0.56 4.22
C HIS A 181 -13.07 0.53 3.23
N LEU A 182 -13.02 0.23 1.93
CA LEU A 182 -13.34 1.17 0.86
C LEU A 182 -14.77 1.00 0.35
N SER A 183 -15.49 2.12 0.21
CA SER A 183 -16.76 2.15 -0.51
C SER A 183 -16.53 2.04 -2.03
N LEU A 184 -17.60 1.79 -2.81
CA LEU A 184 -17.45 1.85 -4.27
C LEU A 184 -17.02 3.24 -4.73
N PHE A 185 -17.60 4.28 -4.13
CA PHE A 185 -17.23 5.66 -4.39
C PHE A 185 -15.73 5.93 -4.13
N ASP A 186 -15.19 5.41 -3.02
CA ASP A 186 -13.75 5.54 -2.72
C ASP A 186 -12.89 4.85 -3.78
N ILE A 187 -13.27 3.64 -4.20
CA ILE A 187 -12.57 2.90 -5.26
C ILE A 187 -12.57 3.69 -6.57
N LEU A 188 -13.71 4.27 -6.97
CA LEU A 188 -13.80 5.09 -8.19
C LEU A 188 -12.92 6.35 -8.08
N CYS A 189 -12.89 7.00 -6.91
CA CYS A 189 -12.01 8.14 -6.64
C CYS A 189 -10.53 7.76 -6.74
N LEU A 190 -10.13 6.63 -6.17
CA LEU A 190 -8.76 6.12 -6.25
C LEU A 190 -8.37 5.80 -7.69
N LEU A 191 -9.22 5.10 -8.44
CA LEU A 191 -8.95 4.77 -9.85
C LEU A 191 -8.87 6.01 -10.76
N LYS A 192 -9.53 7.10 -10.39
CA LYS A 192 -9.39 8.41 -11.04
C LYS A 192 -8.09 9.11 -10.67
N GLY A 193 -7.63 8.94 -9.43
CA GLY A 193 -6.38 9.52 -8.93
C GLY A 193 -5.11 8.73 -9.30
N LEU A 194 -5.24 7.42 -9.57
CA LEU A 194 -4.16 6.48 -9.80
C LEU A 194 -4.23 5.90 -11.23
N PRO A 195 -3.81 6.67 -12.26
CA PRO A 195 -4.04 6.30 -13.66
C PRO A 195 -3.29 5.03 -14.09
N SER A 196 -2.17 4.71 -13.44
CA SER A 196 -1.34 3.53 -13.72
C SER A 196 -1.72 2.32 -12.89
N LEU A 197 -2.73 2.42 -12.01
CA LEU A 197 -3.10 1.33 -11.13
C LEU A 197 -3.56 0.12 -11.95
N VAL A 198 -2.92 -1.01 -11.72
CA VAL A 198 -3.21 -2.32 -12.33
C VAL A 198 -3.99 -3.19 -11.35
N ARG A 199 -3.63 -3.13 -10.07
CA ARG A 199 -4.17 -3.98 -9.02
C ARG A 199 -4.52 -3.18 -7.76
N LEU A 200 -5.70 -3.45 -7.22
CA LEU A 200 -6.16 -2.96 -5.92
C LEU A 200 -6.51 -4.15 -5.04
N ASP A 201 -5.91 -4.26 -3.85
CA ASP A 201 -6.37 -5.15 -2.79
C ASP A 201 -6.98 -4.29 -1.68
N CYS A 202 -8.26 -4.48 -1.33
CA CYS A 202 -8.90 -3.71 -0.26
C CYS A 202 -10.06 -4.46 0.38
N SER A 203 -10.41 -4.07 1.61
CA SER A 203 -11.67 -4.50 2.22
C SER A 203 -12.85 -3.71 1.65
N VAL A 204 -14.03 -4.33 1.59
CA VAL A 204 -15.23 -3.72 1.00
C VAL A 204 -16.16 -3.14 2.08
N ALA A 205 -16.59 -1.89 1.89
CA ALA A 205 -17.57 -1.20 2.73
C ALA A 205 -18.96 -1.13 2.04
N ASP A 206 -19.69 -0.03 2.21
CA ASP A 206 -20.95 0.31 1.53
C ASP A 206 -20.73 0.99 0.17
N MET A 207 -21.80 1.35 -0.55
CA MET A 207 -21.69 1.96 -1.89
C MET A 207 -20.98 3.33 -1.84
N GLY A 208 -21.07 4.01 -0.70
CA GLY A 208 -20.57 5.35 -0.48
C GLY A 208 -21.66 6.42 -0.68
N PRO A 209 -21.47 7.60 -0.06
CA PRO A 209 -22.53 8.60 0.11
C PRO A 209 -23.07 9.17 -1.22
N GLU A 210 -22.24 9.23 -2.27
CA GLU A 210 -22.69 9.73 -3.58
C GLU A 210 -23.58 8.72 -4.34
N LEU A 211 -23.47 7.43 -4.02
CA LEU A 211 -24.16 6.37 -4.74
C LEU A 211 -25.38 5.82 -3.98
N ASP A 212 -25.46 6.03 -2.67
CA ASP A 212 -26.56 5.55 -1.83
C ASP A 212 -27.94 6.14 -2.20
N HIS A 213 -27.97 7.26 -2.91
CA HIS A 213 -29.21 7.91 -3.36
C HIS A 213 -29.64 7.52 -4.78
N VAL A 214 -28.85 6.72 -5.49
CA VAL A 214 -29.13 6.31 -6.87
C VAL A 214 -29.93 5.02 -6.86
N ALA A 215 -31.05 4.99 -7.59
CA ALA A 215 -31.85 3.78 -7.73
C ALA A 215 -31.01 2.64 -8.35
N PRO A 216 -31.11 1.39 -7.87
CA PRO A 216 -30.30 0.27 -8.35
C PRO A 216 -30.33 0.07 -9.88
N GLU A 217 -31.49 0.34 -10.49
CA GLU A 217 -31.71 0.27 -11.94
C GLU A 217 -30.94 1.32 -12.75
N ASP A 218 -30.73 2.52 -12.18
CA ASP A 218 -30.06 3.66 -12.82
C ASP A 218 -28.56 3.72 -12.51
N LEU A 219 -28.12 2.96 -11.51
CA LEU A 219 -26.75 2.99 -11.01
C LEU A 219 -25.68 2.74 -12.08
N PRO A 220 -25.82 1.76 -13.00
CA PRO A 220 -24.83 1.58 -14.08
C PRO A 220 -24.68 2.81 -14.97
N ASP A 221 -25.77 3.52 -15.21
CA ASP A 221 -25.82 4.68 -16.11
C ASP A 221 -25.24 5.91 -15.46
N TYR A 222 -25.58 6.09 -14.19
CA TYR A 222 -24.98 7.09 -13.35
C TYR A 222 -23.46 6.93 -13.31
N VAL A 223 -22.97 5.71 -13.06
CA VAL A 223 -21.54 5.43 -12.94
C VAL A 223 -20.82 5.65 -14.28
N VAL A 224 -21.39 5.24 -15.41
CA VAL A 224 -20.84 5.53 -16.75
C VAL A 224 -20.77 7.03 -17.03
N SER A 225 -21.83 7.76 -16.70
CA SER A 225 -21.94 9.19 -17.01
C SER A 225 -20.93 10.01 -16.20
N ASN A 226 -20.62 9.60 -14.97
CA ASN A 226 -19.75 10.35 -14.06
C ASN A 226 -18.30 9.83 -14.00
N TYR A 227 -18.06 8.57 -14.36
CA TYR A 227 -16.77 7.89 -14.18
C TYR A 227 -16.31 7.09 -15.42
N SER A 228 -16.77 7.43 -16.62
CA SER A 228 -16.31 6.75 -17.84
C SER A 228 -14.80 6.83 -18.04
N ASP A 229 -14.22 5.72 -18.54
CA ASP A 229 -12.81 5.59 -18.95
C ASP A 229 -11.76 5.87 -17.87
N ILE A 230 -12.13 5.69 -16.59
CA ILE A 230 -11.16 5.65 -15.48
C ILE A 230 -10.38 4.32 -15.47
N GLY A 231 -9.26 4.28 -14.74
CA GLY A 231 -8.54 3.02 -14.53
C GLY A 231 -8.14 2.31 -15.82
N LYS A 232 -7.58 3.03 -16.81
CA LYS A 232 -7.23 2.49 -18.14
C LYS A 232 -6.28 1.28 -18.10
N HIS A 233 -5.55 1.11 -16.98
CA HIS A 233 -4.64 0.00 -16.74
C HIS A 233 -5.17 -1.01 -15.72
N PHE A 234 -6.27 -0.69 -15.05
CA PHE A 234 -6.83 -1.45 -13.94
C PHE A 234 -7.39 -2.78 -14.44
N GLN A 235 -6.89 -3.87 -13.88
CA GLN A 235 -7.15 -5.23 -14.33
C GLN A 235 -7.72 -6.11 -13.22
N THR A 236 -7.16 -6.00 -12.02
CA THR A 236 -7.45 -6.93 -10.93
C THR A 236 -7.88 -6.20 -9.67
N TRP A 237 -8.98 -6.64 -9.09
CA TRP A 237 -9.42 -6.23 -7.77
C TRP A 237 -9.43 -7.45 -6.85
N ARG A 238 -8.66 -7.41 -5.76
CA ARG A 238 -8.80 -8.38 -4.68
C ARG A 238 -9.66 -7.78 -3.58
N ALA A 239 -10.86 -8.31 -3.44
CA ALA A 239 -11.80 -7.89 -2.42
C ALA A 239 -11.60 -8.75 -1.17
N ASP A 240 -11.26 -8.11 -0.06
CA ASP A 240 -11.13 -8.75 1.26
C ASP A 240 -12.43 -8.59 2.07
N PHE A 241 -12.74 -9.59 2.88
CA PHE A 241 -14.02 -9.72 3.56
C PHE A 241 -13.86 -10.17 4.99
N SER A 242 -14.50 -9.44 5.90
CA SER A 242 -14.86 -10.01 7.19
C SER A 242 -15.95 -11.07 7.01
N ARG A 243 -15.92 -12.12 7.86
CA ARG A 243 -16.93 -13.19 7.86
C ARG A 243 -18.33 -12.59 8.02
N GLY A 244 -19.22 -12.89 7.07
CA GLY A 244 -20.62 -12.43 7.07
C GLY A 244 -20.95 -11.28 6.13
N SER A 245 -19.98 -10.80 5.36
CA SER A 245 -20.19 -9.77 4.33
C SER A 245 -21.03 -10.25 3.15
N ASN A 246 -21.75 -9.32 2.53
CA ASN A 246 -22.76 -9.59 1.51
C ASN A 246 -22.12 -9.73 0.12
N TYR A 247 -21.88 -10.96 -0.33
CA TYR A 247 -21.31 -11.27 -1.65
C TYR A 247 -22.01 -10.58 -2.82
N SER A 248 -23.32 -10.34 -2.73
CA SER A 248 -24.07 -9.66 -3.79
C SER A 248 -23.54 -8.24 -4.07
N ARG A 249 -23.00 -7.56 -3.05
CA ARG A 249 -22.42 -6.22 -3.19
C ARG A 249 -21.13 -6.24 -4.04
N VAL A 250 -20.30 -7.25 -3.83
CA VAL A 250 -19.03 -7.45 -4.55
C VAL A 250 -19.29 -7.66 -6.03
N THR A 251 -20.29 -8.50 -6.34
CA THR A 251 -20.73 -8.72 -7.71
C THR A 251 -21.17 -7.41 -8.35
N VAL A 252 -21.99 -6.61 -7.65
CA VAL A 252 -22.41 -5.29 -8.15
C VAL A 252 -21.21 -4.37 -8.40
N TYR A 253 -20.24 -4.31 -7.48
CA TYR A 253 -19.04 -3.48 -7.65
C TYR A 253 -18.23 -3.93 -8.86
N ALA A 254 -18.00 -5.24 -8.96
CA ALA A 254 -17.23 -5.81 -10.04
C ALA A 254 -17.88 -5.54 -11.40
N MET A 255 -19.21 -5.63 -11.47
CA MET A 255 -19.94 -5.28 -12.68
C MET A 255 -19.78 -3.78 -12.98
N LEU A 256 -20.01 -2.90 -12.02
CA LEU A 256 -19.87 -1.45 -12.24
C LEU A 256 -18.44 -1.08 -12.67
N LEU A 257 -17.42 -1.65 -12.02
CA LEU A 257 -16.02 -1.51 -12.41
C LEU A 257 -15.77 -2.05 -13.82
N GLY A 258 -16.34 -3.21 -14.19
CA GLY A 258 -16.25 -3.76 -15.55
C GLY A 258 -16.95 -2.90 -16.62
N VAL A 259 -17.93 -2.10 -16.23
CA VAL A 259 -18.57 -1.15 -17.12
C VAL A 259 -17.66 0.06 -17.38
N VAL A 260 -16.99 0.60 -16.36
CA VAL A 260 -16.20 1.85 -16.47
C VAL A 260 -14.70 1.68 -16.71
N CYS A 261 -14.13 0.53 -16.34
CA CYS A 261 -12.70 0.25 -16.48
C CYS A 261 -12.48 -0.70 -17.69
N PRO A 262 -11.89 -0.22 -18.80
CA PRO A 262 -11.86 -0.97 -20.07
C PRO A 262 -11.00 -2.25 -20.04
N LYS A 263 -10.04 -2.35 -19.11
CA LYS A 263 -9.14 -3.50 -18.93
C LYS A 263 -9.48 -4.35 -17.70
N PHE A 264 -10.52 -4.00 -16.96
CA PHE A 264 -10.89 -4.74 -15.76
C PHE A 264 -11.38 -6.14 -16.14
N THR A 265 -10.78 -7.14 -15.51
CA THR A 265 -10.86 -8.53 -15.99
C THR A 265 -11.05 -9.54 -14.88
N LYS A 266 -10.62 -9.23 -13.64
CA LYS A 266 -10.58 -10.23 -12.57
C LYS A 266 -10.95 -9.66 -11.21
N VAL A 267 -11.80 -10.40 -10.50
CA VAL A 267 -11.98 -10.27 -9.05
C VAL A 267 -11.35 -11.47 -8.36
N GLU A 268 -10.51 -11.21 -7.36
CA GLU A 268 -9.98 -12.22 -6.45
C GLU A 268 -10.69 -12.08 -5.11
N SER A 269 -11.25 -13.17 -4.59
CA SER A 269 -11.81 -13.24 -3.25
C SER A 269 -11.32 -14.52 -2.58
N PRO A 270 -10.71 -14.46 -1.39
CA PRO A 270 -10.26 -15.66 -0.67
C PRO A 270 -11.42 -16.54 -0.19
N HIS A 271 -12.66 -16.04 -0.22
CA HIS A 271 -13.83 -16.69 0.38
C HIS A 271 -14.92 -17.08 -0.62
N THR A 272 -14.75 -16.80 -1.91
CA THR A 272 -15.77 -17.08 -2.92
C THR A 272 -15.29 -18.15 -3.88
N SER A 273 -16.06 -19.22 -4.05
CA SER A 273 -15.83 -20.15 -5.15
C SER A 273 -16.10 -19.44 -6.47
N VAL A 274 -15.25 -19.68 -7.47
CA VAL A 274 -15.37 -19.09 -8.80
C VAL A 274 -16.77 -19.31 -9.41
N THR A 275 -17.37 -20.47 -9.12
CA THR A 275 -18.72 -20.85 -9.57
C THR A 275 -19.81 -19.92 -9.04
N SER A 276 -19.82 -19.62 -7.74
CA SER A 276 -20.85 -18.77 -7.11
C SER A 276 -20.82 -17.34 -7.67
N TYR A 277 -19.62 -16.80 -7.86
CA TYR A 277 -19.41 -15.48 -8.46
C TYR A 277 -19.91 -15.41 -9.91
N CYS A 278 -19.63 -16.43 -10.73
CA CYS A 278 -20.11 -16.51 -12.11
C CYS A 278 -21.63 -16.59 -12.21
N GLU A 279 -22.27 -17.34 -11.32
CA GLU A 279 -23.73 -17.47 -11.25
C GLU A 279 -24.37 -16.13 -10.90
N ASP A 280 -23.83 -15.41 -9.92
CA ASP A 280 -24.32 -14.09 -9.52
C ASP A 280 -24.19 -13.05 -10.65
N ILE A 281 -23.05 -13.01 -11.35
CA ILE A 281 -22.89 -12.15 -12.54
C ILE A 281 -23.90 -12.55 -13.61
N SER A 282 -24.04 -13.85 -13.90
CA SER A 282 -24.96 -14.34 -14.93
C SER A 282 -26.42 -13.98 -14.60
N LYS A 283 -26.79 -14.03 -13.33
CA LYS A 283 -28.10 -13.60 -12.85
C LYS A 283 -28.28 -12.09 -12.98
N ALA A 284 -27.30 -11.30 -12.58
CA ALA A 284 -27.33 -9.85 -12.67
C ALA A 284 -27.35 -9.35 -14.13
N LEU A 285 -26.69 -10.03 -15.07
CA LEU A 285 -26.76 -9.73 -16.50
C LEU A 285 -28.13 -9.97 -17.13
N ARG A 286 -28.96 -10.82 -16.52
CA ARG A 286 -30.36 -11.02 -16.92
C ARG A 286 -31.30 -9.93 -16.38
N SER A 287 -30.82 -9.09 -15.46
CA SER A 287 -31.57 -7.91 -15.01
C SER A 287 -31.56 -6.81 -16.08
N SER A 288 -32.61 -6.00 -16.14
CA SER A 288 -32.71 -4.88 -17.08
C SER A 288 -31.57 -3.86 -16.94
N ALA A 289 -31.07 -3.65 -15.72
CA ALA A 289 -30.09 -2.61 -15.40
C ALA A 289 -28.74 -2.79 -16.14
N PHE A 290 -28.24 -4.03 -16.25
CA PHE A 290 -26.93 -4.32 -16.84
C PHE A 290 -26.98 -4.84 -18.28
N HIS A 291 -28.18 -5.08 -18.81
CA HIS A 291 -28.35 -5.72 -20.11
C HIS A 291 -27.59 -5.02 -21.25
N LYS A 292 -27.62 -3.68 -21.28
CA LYS A 292 -26.91 -2.90 -22.30
C LYS A 292 -25.39 -2.94 -22.21
N TYR A 293 -24.83 -3.38 -21.08
CA TYR A 293 -23.39 -3.52 -20.87
C TYR A 293 -22.91 -4.98 -20.99
N ALA A 294 -23.78 -5.90 -21.39
CA ALA A 294 -23.49 -7.34 -21.43
C ALA A 294 -22.21 -7.68 -22.21
N LEU A 295 -21.92 -6.98 -23.31
CA LEU A 295 -20.70 -7.20 -24.10
C LEU A 295 -19.42 -6.84 -23.30
N ARG A 296 -19.44 -5.73 -22.54
CA ARG A 296 -18.30 -5.32 -21.71
C ARG A 296 -18.11 -6.29 -20.56
N LEU A 297 -19.21 -6.68 -19.92
CA LEU A 297 -19.25 -7.58 -18.78
C LEU A 297 -18.95 -9.04 -19.14
N GLY A 298 -19.18 -9.44 -20.40
CA GLY A 298 -18.84 -10.79 -20.88
C GLY A 298 -17.37 -11.14 -20.67
N LYS A 299 -16.47 -10.16 -20.72
CA LYS A 299 -15.03 -10.35 -20.44
C LYS A 299 -14.76 -10.81 -19.00
N LEU A 300 -15.59 -10.41 -18.03
CA LEU A 300 -15.46 -10.86 -16.64
C LEU A 300 -15.84 -12.34 -16.48
N LEU A 301 -16.73 -12.85 -17.34
CA LEU A 301 -17.17 -14.25 -17.34
C LEU A 301 -16.20 -15.18 -18.09
N GLU A 302 -15.54 -14.69 -19.14
CA GLU A 302 -14.61 -15.50 -19.94
C GLU A 302 -13.35 -15.91 -19.16
N LEU A 303 -12.90 -15.08 -18.22
CA LEU A 303 -11.69 -15.30 -17.43
C LEU A 303 -11.93 -16.02 -16.09
N ALA A 304 -13.20 -16.29 -15.77
CA ALA A 304 -13.60 -17.06 -14.61
C ALA A 304 -13.82 -18.56 -14.93
N LYS A 305 -13.55 -18.99 -16.16
CA LYS A 305 -13.51 -20.40 -16.59
C LYS A 305 -12.06 -20.88 -16.65
#